data_AF-A0A2K6QAS1-F1
#
_entry.id   AF-A0A2K6QAS1-F1
#
_cell.length_a   1.000
_cell.length_b   1.000
_cell.length_c   1.000
_cell.angle_alpha   90.00
_cell.angle_beta   90.00
_cell.angle_gamma   90.00
#
_symmetry.space_group_name_H-M   'P 1'
#
loop_
_entity.id
_entity.type
_entity.pdbx_description
1 polymer ?
#
loop_
_entity_poly.entity_id
_entity_poly.type
_entity_poly.pdbx_seq_one_letter_code
_entity_poly.pdbx_strand_id
1 'polypeptide(L)'
;MSGSTPFKMRLVHLDLKGAPPKVSYLSEIFPLFRALGANGLLIEYEDMFPYEGSLRLLRAKYAYSPSEIKEILHLAGLNELEVIPLVQTFGHMEFVLKHAAFAHLREVGPFPCTLNPHEAESLALVGAMIDQVLELHPGTRWLHVGCDEVYYLGEGEASRRWLQQEQNSTGKLCLSHMRAVASRVQARRPSVTPLVWDDMLRDLPEDQLAASGVPQLVEPVLWDYTADLDVHSKVLLMQKYWRCGFPQLWAASAFKGATGPSQAVPPIKHHLRNHVQWLQVAGSRPTDSLQGIILTGWQRYDHFSVLCELLPAGVPSLAACLQLLLRGGFDGDAKAKVENLLGISNLEMMDPVRQAPCSPPPGLSAGRGPAPSLAATSLPLSHKSASICAALWTRCWRATRTSPAGSAPTTAGGSSSTRSWFSTSSPQHSASWRSGAPSCRSWRLPYSWLSTRMPWKSGWRRTCTPACSGCKLYSLAGTLLRTPEGTAHARGLLLWAGGLWAHVSAAPCGPAVSGPHTVPEGPGQPLGERLENTEGSSTGRPAL
;
A
#
# COMPACT_ATOMS: atom_id res chain seq x y z
N MET A 1 5.29 -33.06 -14.86
CA MET A 1 5.19 -31.96 -15.85
C MET A 1 5.11 -30.67 -15.06
N SER A 2 5.91 -29.66 -15.38
CA SER A 2 5.80 -28.34 -14.74
C SER A 2 4.52 -27.67 -15.23
N GLY A 3 3.46 -27.63 -14.41
CA GLY A 3 2.25 -26.89 -14.74
C GLY A 3 2.60 -25.41 -14.94
N SER A 4 2.05 -24.76 -15.97
CA SER A 4 2.18 -23.31 -16.11
C SER A 4 1.56 -22.63 -14.89
N THR A 5 2.28 -21.67 -14.30
CA THR A 5 1.75 -20.88 -13.18
C THR A 5 0.48 -20.14 -13.60
N PRO A 6 -0.59 -20.11 -12.80
CA PRO A 6 -1.86 -19.45 -13.17
C PRO A 6 -1.76 -17.92 -13.18
N PHE A 7 -0.60 -17.35 -12.82
CA PHE A 7 -0.31 -15.92 -12.86
C PHE A 7 0.80 -15.65 -13.87
N LYS A 8 0.47 -14.87 -14.90
CA LYS A 8 1.45 -14.42 -15.91
C LYS A 8 2.48 -13.46 -15.31
N MET A 9 2.02 -12.47 -14.54
CA MET A 9 2.87 -11.59 -13.73
C MET A 9 2.91 -12.02 -12.26
N ARG A 10 4.09 -11.96 -11.64
CA ARG A 10 4.34 -12.17 -10.20
C ARG A 10 5.20 -10.99 -9.75
N LEU A 11 4.53 -9.98 -9.21
CA LEU A 11 5.14 -8.70 -8.86
C LEU A 11 5.53 -8.70 -7.37
N VAL A 12 6.73 -8.22 -7.06
CA VAL A 12 7.11 -7.92 -5.67
C VAL A 12 6.77 -6.47 -5.38
N HIS A 13 5.98 -6.19 -4.34
CA HIS A 13 5.74 -4.82 -3.91
C HIS A 13 6.94 -4.31 -3.09
N LEU A 14 7.48 -3.17 -3.50
CA LEU A 14 8.41 -2.36 -2.75
C LEU A 14 7.67 -1.12 -2.24
N ASP A 15 7.15 -1.23 -1.02
CA ASP A 15 6.73 -0.07 -0.25
C ASP A 15 7.99 0.64 0.28
N LEU A 16 8.28 1.83 -0.25
CA LEU A 16 9.49 2.60 0.05
C LEU A 16 9.32 3.56 1.23
N LYS A 17 8.11 3.60 1.82
CA LYS A 17 7.72 4.52 2.89
C LYS A 17 8.62 4.44 4.11
N GLY A 18 9.23 5.56 4.50
CA GLY A 18 9.99 5.73 5.75
C GLY A 18 11.34 4.98 5.84
N ALA A 19 11.46 3.79 5.26
CA ALA A 19 12.68 2.98 5.24
C ALA A 19 13.05 2.47 3.83
N PRO A 20 13.26 3.35 2.84
CA PRO A 20 13.63 2.96 1.48
C PRO A 20 14.96 2.20 1.45
N PRO A 21 15.06 1.08 0.71
CA PRO A 21 16.34 0.40 0.50
C PRO A 21 17.32 1.28 -0.29
N LYS A 22 18.62 1.13 -0.04
CA LYS A 22 19.65 1.79 -0.87
C LYS A 22 19.70 1.17 -2.26
N VAL A 23 20.02 1.97 -3.28
CA VAL A 23 20.20 1.47 -4.67
C VAL A 23 21.24 0.34 -4.74
N SER A 24 22.31 0.39 -3.93
CA SER A 24 23.27 -0.71 -3.84
C SER A 24 22.63 -2.02 -3.39
N TYR A 25 21.75 -1.99 -2.38
CA TYR A 25 21.03 -3.17 -1.91
C TYR A 25 19.99 -3.65 -2.93
N LEU A 26 19.37 -2.73 -3.68
CA LEU A 26 18.47 -3.10 -4.79
C LEU A 26 19.24 -3.83 -5.92
N SER A 27 20.49 -3.42 -6.19
CA SER A 27 21.36 -4.12 -7.15
C SER A 27 21.72 -5.54 -6.73
N GLU A 28 21.80 -5.81 -5.42
CA GLU A 28 22.04 -7.13 -4.85
C GLU A 28 20.77 -8.01 -4.84
N ILE A 29 19.60 -7.42 -4.57
CA ILE A 29 18.36 -8.18 -4.32
C ILE A 29 17.50 -8.45 -5.57
N PHE A 30 17.58 -7.63 -6.61
CA PHE A 30 16.82 -7.87 -7.86
C PHE A 30 17.21 -9.18 -8.58
N PRO A 31 18.49 -9.58 -8.66
CA PRO A 31 18.87 -10.92 -9.13
C PRO A 31 18.23 -12.05 -8.31
N LEU A 32 18.14 -11.89 -6.99
CA LEU A 32 17.50 -12.86 -6.10
C LEU A 32 15.98 -12.93 -6.36
N PHE A 33 15.29 -11.80 -6.51
CA PHE A 33 13.86 -11.78 -6.87
C PHE A 33 13.60 -12.52 -8.19
N ARG A 34 14.43 -12.27 -9.21
CA ARG A 34 14.35 -12.95 -10.51
C ARG A 34 14.57 -14.46 -10.37
N ALA A 35 15.63 -14.87 -9.65
CA ALA A 35 15.93 -16.29 -9.39
C ALA A 35 14.84 -17.01 -8.58
N LEU A 36 14.12 -16.28 -7.72
CA LEU A 36 12.97 -16.79 -6.95
C LEU A 36 11.67 -16.87 -7.76
N GLY A 37 11.60 -16.27 -8.95
CA GLY A 37 10.46 -16.40 -9.86
C GLY A 37 9.68 -15.12 -10.17
N ALA A 38 10.09 -13.98 -9.60
CA ALA A 38 9.48 -12.69 -9.95
C ALA A 38 9.77 -12.33 -11.41
N ASN A 39 8.86 -11.55 -11.99
CA ASN A 39 9.04 -10.93 -13.31
C ASN A 39 8.57 -9.46 -13.34
N GLY A 40 8.44 -8.85 -12.17
CA GLY A 40 8.23 -7.42 -12.05
C GLY A 40 8.17 -6.92 -10.61
N LEU A 41 7.99 -5.61 -10.49
CA LEU A 41 7.93 -4.84 -9.27
C LEU A 41 6.70 -3.93 -9.31
N LEU A 42 5.98 -3.87 -8.20
CA LEU A 42 5.15 -2.71 -7.88
C LEU A 42 6.00 -1.80 -6.98
N ILE A 43 6.09 -0.50 -7.26
CA ILE A 43 6.93 0.41 -6.46
C ILE A 43 6.09 1.60 -5.98
N GLU A 44 5.81 1.64 -4.68
CA GLU A 44 5.12 2.76 -4.02
C GLU A 44 6.14 3.71 -3.38
N TYR A 45 6.14 4.96 -3.82
CA TYR A 45 7.17 5.92 -3.44
C TYR A 45 6.83 6.85 -2.26
N GLU A 46 5.56 7.26 -2.10
CA GLU A 46 5.16 8.43 -1.28
C GLU A 46 6.19 9.58 -1.31
N ASP A 47 6.74 9.96 -0.15
CA ASP A 47 7.68 11.05 0.05
C ASP A 47 9.14 10.70 -0.31
N MET A 48 9.40 9.47 -0.77
CA MET A 48 10.72 9.06 -1.28
C MET A 48 10.91 9.33 -2.77
N PHE A 49 9.85 9.77 -3.49
CA PHE A 49 9.98 10.21 -4.88
C PHE A 49 10.67 11.60 -4.97
N PRO A 50 11.57 11.85 -5.96
CA PRO A 50 12.15 13.17 -6.23
C PRO A 50 11.16 14.18 -6.83
N TYR A 51 10.09 14.53 -6.11
CA TYR A 51 9.21 15.62 -6.52
C TYR A 51 9.95 16.96 -6.66
N GLU A 52 9.65 17.70 -7.73
CA GLU A 52 10.25 19.00 -8.02
C GLU A 52 9.20 20.11 -8.20
N GLY A 53 9.66 21.36 -8.27
CA GLY A 53 8.80 22.53 -8.40
C GLY A 53 7.94 22.75 -7.15
N SER A 54 6.63 23.00 -7.33
CA SER A 54 5.67 23.17 -6.24
C SER A 54 5.53 21.93 -5.35
N LEU A 55 5.78 20.74 -5.90
CA LEU A 55 5.69 19.47 -5.17
C LEU A 55 6.96 19.14 -4.39
N ARG A 56 8.04 19.92 -4.52
CA ARG A 56 9.31 19.67 -3.82
C ARG A 56 9.16 19.58 -2.29
N LEU A 57 8.16 20.24 -1.72
CA LEU A 57 7.88 20.20 -0.28
C LEU A 57 7.44 18.82 0.22
N LEU A 58 6.97 17.94 -0.67
CA LEU A 58 6.54 16.57 -0.36
C LEU A 58 7.70 15.62 -0.04
N ARG A 59 8.94 15.99 -0.38
CA ARG A 59 10.10 15.11 -0.26
C ARG A 59 10.55 14.90 1.18
N ALA A 60 10.75 13.64 1.53
CA ALA A 60 11.57 13.25 2.66
C ALA A 60 13.02 13.71 2.48
N LYS A 61 13.71 13.92 3.60
CA LYS A 61 15.14 14.34 3.62
C LYS A 61 16.07 13.42 2.82
N TYR A 62 15.74 12.13 2.76
CA TYR A 62 16.52 11.09 2.08
C TYR A 62 15.73 10.43 0.94
N ALA A 63 14.81 11.16 0.31
CA ALA A 63 14.19 10.76 -0.94
C ALA A 63 15.25 10.49 -2.03
N TYR A 64 14.98 9.54 -2.92
CA TYR A 64 15.86 9.24 -4.05
C TYR A 64 16.05 10.47 -4.94
N SER A 65 17.17 10.53 -5.64
CA SER A 65 17.40 11.47 -6.75
C SER A 65 16.83 10.93 -8.08
N PRO A 66 16.58 11.79 -9.09
CA PRO A 66 16.17 11.34 -10.43
C PRO A 66 17.18 10.38 -11.10
N SER A 67 18.46 10.49 -10.76
CA SER A 67 19.51 9.54 -11.18
C SER A 67 19.36 8.17 -10.51
N GLU A 68 19.03 8.13 -9.22
CA GLU A 68 18.80 6.87 -8.51
C GLU A 68 17.52 6.17 -8.99
N ILE A 69 16.45 6.90 -9.31
CA ILE A 69 15.26 6.30 -9.94
C ILE A 69 15.63 5.66 -11.29
N LYS A 70 16.41 6.34 -12.13
CA LYS A 70 16.88 5.77 -13.41
C LYS A 70 17.75 4.53 -13.21
N GLU A 71 18.61 4.52 -12.21
CA GLU A 71 19.43 3.35 -11.88
C GLU A 71 18.58 2.18 -11.36
N ILE A 72 17.58 2.43 -10.50
CA ILE A 72 16.62 1.39 -10.06
C ILE A 72 15.90 0.77 -11.26
N LEU A 73 15.43 1.58 -12.22
CA LEU A 73 14.79 1.08 -13.44
C LEU A 73 15.78 0.32 -14.35
N HIS A 74 17.03 0.77 -14.43
CA HIS A 74 18.08 0.06 -15.17
C HIS A 74 18.35 -1.32 -14.56
N LEU A 75 18.55 -1.40 -13.24
CA LEU A 75 18.76 -2.63 -12.48
C LEU A 75 17.55 -3.58 -12.59
N ALA A 76 16.32 -3.06 -12.58
CA ALA A 76 15.12 -3.86 -12.79
C ALA A 76 15.10 -4.46 -14.21
N GLY A 77 15.40 -3.66 -15.23
CA GLY A 77 15.49 -4.11 -16.63
C GLY A 77 16.58 -5.16 -16.86
N LEU A 78 17.76 -5.02 -16.24
CA LEU A 78 18.84 -6.02 -16.28
C LEU A 78 18.43 -7.38 -15.68
N ASN A 79 17.41 -7.40 -14.81
CA ASN A 79 16.90 -8.60 -14.14
C ASN A 79 15.54 -9.06 -14.69
N GLU A 80 15.10 -8.54 -15.85
CA GLU A 80 13.81 -8.86 -16.48
C GLU A 80 12.60 -8.63 -15.54
N LEU A 81 12.65 -7.55 -14.75
CA LEU A 81 11.58 -7.12 -13.86
C LEU A 81 10.84 -5.92 -14.47
N GLU A 82 9.60 -6.14 -14.95
CA GLU A 82 8.67 -5.07 -15.36
C GLU A 82 8.35 -4.17 -14.16
N VAL A 83 8.45 -2.83 -14.29
CA VAL A 83 8.19 -1.90 -13.18
C VAL A 83 6.85 -1.16 -13.36
N ILE A 84 5.97 -1.34 -12.38
CA ILE A 84 4.72 -0.59 -12.22
C ILE A 84 4.91 0.41 -11.07
N PRO A 85 4.95 1.74 -11.31
CA PRO A 85 4.90 2.72 -10.24
C PRO A 85 3.50 2.76 -9.59
N LEU A 86 3.45 3.00 -8.28
CA LEU A 86 2.24 3.31 -7.53
C LEU A 86 2.29 4.75 -7.02
N VAL A 87 1.21 5.49 -7.26
CA VAL A 87 0.97 6.84 -6.74
C VAL A 87 -0.34 6.81 -5.97
N GLN A 88 -0.34 7.28 -4.73
CA GLN A 88 -1.58 7.46 -3.97
C GLN A 88 -2.33 8.70 -4.44
N THR A 89 -3.65 8.58 -4.65
CA THR A 89 -4.45 9.63 -5.31
C THR A 89 -5.78 9.96 -4.63
N PHE A 90 -6.12 9.31 -3.51
CA PHE A 90 -7.40 9.55 -2.84
C PHE A 90 -7.36 9.28 -1.32
N GLY A 91 -7.19 8.03 -0.93
CA GLY A 91 -6.74 7.60 0.40
C GLY A 91 -5.22 7.63 0.52
N HIS A 92 -4.70 7.33 1.71
CA HIS A 92 -3.26 7.37 2.07
C HIS A 92 -2.52 8.65 1.63
N MET A 93 -3.22 9.79 1.67
CA MET A 93 -2.71 11.08 1.23
C MET A 93 -1.98 11.86 2.33
N GLU A 94 -1.68 11.26 3.48
CA GLU A 94 -1.09 11.94 4.63
C GLU A 94 0.27 12.55 4.30
N PHE A 95 1.08 11.89 3.47
CA PHE A 95 2.38 12.41 3.03
C PHE A 95 2.26 13.75 2.29
N VAL A 96 1.10 14.03 1.68
CA VAL A 96 0.76 15.28 0.99
C VAL A 96 0.05 16.23 1.94
N LEU A 97 -1.08 15.79 2.49
CA LEU A 97 -2.02 16.67 3.19
C LEU A 97 -1.56 17.00 4.61
N LYS A 98 -0.51 16.37 5.16
CA LYS A 98 0.17 16.84 6.39
C LYS A 98 0.69 18.28 6.25
N HIS A 99 1.04 18.70 5.05
CA HIS A 99 1.62 20.02 4.79
C HIS A 99 0.55 21.11 4.78
N ALA A 100 0.81 22.23 5.46
CA ALA A 100 -0.12 23.35 5.56
C ALA A 100 -0.53 23.93 4.19
N ALA A 101 0.34 23.83 3.18
CA ALA A 101 0.08 24.27 1.81
C ALA A 101 -1.02 23.48 1.09
N PHE A 102 -1.36 22.27 1.56
CA PHE A 102 -2.39 21.41 0.97
C PHE A 102 -3.49 21.02 1.97
N ALA A 103 -3.47 21.60 3.18
CA ALA A 103 -4.39 21.23 4.26
C ALA A 103 -5.86 21.60 3.97
N HIS A 104 -6.11 22.54 3.06
CA HIS A 104 -7.46 22.89 2.58
C HIS A 104 -8.05 21.86 1.60
N LEU A 105 -7.22 20.97 1.04
CA LEU A 105 -7.65 19.89 0.14
C LEU A 105 -8.03 18.60 0.88
N ARG A 106 -8.06 18.62 2.21
CA ARG A 106 -8.53 17.49 3.03
C ARG A 106 -10.05 17.37 2.94
N GLU A 107 -10.55 16.14 2.81
CA GLU A 107 -11.99 15.84 2.91
C GLU A 107 -12.53 16.25 4.28
N VAL A 108 -11.84 15.84 5.35
CA VAL A 108 -12.16 16.24 6.73
C VAL A 108 -10.96 16.97 7.32
N GLY A 109 -11.13 18.26 7.66
CA GLY A 109 -10.02 19.16 8.02
C GLY A 109 -8.99 18.61 9.03
N PRO A 110 -9.40 17.98 10.15
CA PRO A 110 -8.47 17.33 11.08
C PRO A 110 -7.67 16.13 10.54
N PHE A 111 -8.16 15.43 9.50
CA PHE A 111 -7.62 14.15 9.03
C PHE A 111 -6.91 14.30 7.67
N PRO A 112 -5.57 14.11 7.60
CA PRO A 112 -4.82 14.28 6.35
C PRO A 112 -4.82 13.04 5.45
N CYS A 113 -5.56 11.97 5.77
CA CYS A 113 -5.53 10.72 5.00
C CYS A 113 -6.35 10.76 3.71
N THR A 114 -7.39 11.59 3.63
CA THR A 114 -8.35 11.62 2.52
C THR A 114 -8.38 12.97 1.81
N LEU A 115 -8.22 12.93 0.48
CA LEU A 115 -8.34 14.08 -0.42
C LEU A 115 -9.80 14.43 -0.70
N ASN A 116 -10.17 15.70 -0.63
CA ASN A 116 -11.48 16.23 -1.00
C ASN A 116 -11.65 16.19 -2.54
N PRO A 117 -12.58 15.40 -3.10
CA PRO A 117 -12.74 15.25 -4.54
C PRO A 117 -13.51 16.42 -5.21
N HIS A 118 -14.07 17.36 -4.43
CA HIS A 118 -14.82 18.50 -4.97
C HIS A 118 -13.93 19.70 -5.35
N GLU A 119 -12.75 19.83 -4.76
CA GLU A 119 -11.82 20.90 -5.10
C GLU A 119 -11.09 20.61 -6.41
N ALA A 120 -11.20 21.50 -7.40
CA ALA A 120 -10.51 21.32 -8.69
C ALA A 120 -8.97 21.24 -8.54
N GLU A 121 -8.42 21.87 -7.50
CA GLU A 121 -7.01 21.78 -7.14
C GLU A 121 -6.59 20.36 -6.70
N SER A 122 -7.48 19.57 -6.10
CA SER A 122 -7.19 18.17 -5.72
C SER A 122 -6.84 17.31 -6.93
N LEU A 123 -7.63 17.38 -8.01
CA LEU A 123 -7.35 16.66 -9.25
C LEU A 123 -6.11 17.23 -9.97
N ALA A 124 -5.85 18.53 -9.86
CA ALA A 124 -4.65 19.15 -10.41
C ALA A 124 -3.37 18.70 -9.68
N LEU A 125 -3.43 18.59 -8.35
CA LEU A 125 -2.36 18.11 -7.46
C LEU A 125 -2.03 16.64 -7.72
N VAL A 126 -3.03 15.76 -7.69
CA VAL A 126 -2.92 14.36 -8.09
C VAL A 126 -2.33 14.23 -9.49
N GLY A 127 -2.85 15.03 -10.42
CA GLY A 127 -2.37 15.08 -11.79
C GLY A 127 -0.89 15.42 -11.90
N ALA A 128 -0.42 16.42 -11.16
CA ALA A 128 0.98 16.84 -11.14
C ALA A 128 1.90 15.78 -10.51
N MET A 129 1.44 15.04 -9.49
CA MET A 129 2.21 13.91 -8.93
C MET A 129 2.37 12.79 -9.97
N ILE A 130 1.26 12.38 -10.61
CA ILE A 130 1.25 11.37 -11.68
C ILE A 130 2.16 11.78 -12.85
N ASP A 131 2.07 13.04 -13.29
CA ASP A 131 2.88 13.56 -14.39
C ASP A 131 4.39 13.41 -14.12
N GLN A 132 4.86 13.82 -12.94
CA GLN A 132 6.28 13.70 -12.57
C GLN A 132 6.73 12.22 -12.43
N VAL A 133 5.87 11.34 -11.91
CA VAL A 133 6.19 9.91 -11.79
C VAL A 133 6.29 9.24 -13.17
N LEU A 134 5.36 9.53 -14.09
CA LEU A 134 5.40 9.01 -15.46
C LEU A 134 6.53 9.61 -16.31
N GLU A 135 7.02 10.81 -15.99
CA GLU A 135 8.22 11.40 -16.59
C GLU A 135 9.50 10.61 -16.23
N LEU A 136 9.60 10.07 -15.01
CA LEU A 136 10.70 9.17 -14.63
C LEU A 136 10.47 7.69 -14.98
N HIS A 137 9.24 7.29 -15.32
CA HIS A 137 8.88 5.94 -15.78
C HIS A 137 8.44 5.92 -17.26
N PRO A 138 9.27 6.38 -18.22
CA PRO A 138 8.82 6.66 -19.59
C PRO A 138 8.31 5.43 -20.34
N GLY A 139 8.80 4.23 -20.01
CA GLY A 139 8.43 2.96 -20.65
C GLY A 139 7.41 2.10 -19.90
N THR A 140 6.81 2.58 -18.81
CA THR A 140 5.84 1.76 -18.08
C THR A 140 4.56 1.53 -18.88
N ARG A 141 3.97 0.34 -18.71
CA ARG A 141 2.70 -0.07 -19.35
C ARG A 141 1.50 0.06 -18.41
N TRP A 142 1.75 0.15 -17.11
CA TRP A 142 0.74 0.25 -16.07
C TRP A 142 1.10 1.34 -15.08
N LEU A 143 0.10 1.92 -14.41
CA LEU A 143 0.28 2.84 -13.29
C LEU A 143 -0.73 2.48 -12.22
N HIS A 144 -0.28 2.15 -11.02
CA HIS A 144 -1.20 1.92 -9.91
C HIS A 144 -1.58 3.27 -9.27
N VAL A 145 -2.88 3.61 -9.25
CA VAL A 145 -3.37 4.92 -8.75
C VAL A 145 -3.86 4.89 -7.30
N GLY A 146 -3.73 3.73 -6.63
CA GLY A 146 -4.12 3.54 -5.24
C GLY A 146 -5.65 3.49 -5.13
N CYS A 147 -6.22 4.53 -4.49
CA CYS A 147 -7.65 4.71 -4.22
C CYS A 147 -8.26 3.69 -3.23
N ASP A 148 -7.41 3.10 -2.40
CA ASP A 148 -7.72 2.27 -1.25
C ASP A 148 -8.17 3.08 -0.03
N GLU A 149 -8.91 2.43 0.86
CA GLU A 149 -9.10 2.81 2.27
C GLU A 149 -9.54 4.28 2.50
N VAL A 150 -10.47 4.76 1.68
CA VAL A 150 -10.94 6.16 1.67
C VAL A 150 -11.98 6.42 2.78
N TYR A 151 -11.64 6.08 4.02
CA TYR A 151 -12.58 5.93 5.16
C TYR A 151 -13.49 7.14 5.43
N TYR A 152 -13.02 8.37 5.23
CA TYR A 152 -13.77 9.59 5.55
C TYR A 152 -14.55 10.17 4.36
N LEU A 153 -14.65 9.45 3.24
CA LEU A 153 -15.31 9.96 2.04
C LEU A 153 -16.81 10.24 2.27
N GLY A 154 -17.23 11.48 2.02
CA GLY A 154 -18.59 11.93 2.29
C GLY A 154 -18.75 12.70 3.60
N GLU A 155 -17.75 12.66 4.48
CA GLU A 155 -17.74 13.41 5.75
C GLU A 155 -17.22 14.84 5.61
N GLY A 156 -16.75 15.25 4.43
CA GLY A 156 -16.44 16.64 4.14
C GLY A 156 -17.68 17.53 4.12
N GLU A 157 -17.52 18.83 4.36
CA GLU A 157 -18.65 19.76 4.31
C GLU A 157 -19.15 19.97 2.87
N ALA A 158 -18.26 19.95 1.87
CA ALA A 158 -18.63 19.93 0.46
C ALA A 158 -19.38 18.64 0.10
N SER A 159 -18.82 17.50 0.47
CA SER A 159 -19.38 16.17 0.19
C SER A 159 -20.73 15.95 0.86
N ARG A 160 -20.92 16.34 2.13
CA ARG A 160 -22.23 16.29 2.79
C ARG A 160 -23.30 17.11 2.07
N ARG A 161 -22.98 18.32 1.57
CA ARG A 161 -23.93 19.12 0.77
C ARG A 161 -24.23 18.48 -0.59
N TRP A 162 -23.23 17.84 -1.21
CA TRP A 162 -23.41 17.14 -2.47
C TRP A 162 -24.28 15.87 -2.30
N LEU A 163 -24.07 15.11 -1.22
CA LEU A 163 -24.83 13.90 -0.86
C LEU A 163 -26.28 14.17 -0.43
N GLN A 164 -26.67 15.41 -0.15
CA GLN A 164 -28.06 15.78 0.14
C GLN A 164 -28.98 15.76 -1.10
N GLN A 165 -28.42 15.62 -2.31
CA GLN A 165 -29.17 15.53 -3.55
C GLN A 165 -29.52 14.06 -3.84
N GLU A 166 -30.80 13.74 -4.06
CA GLU A 166 -31.33 12.36 -4.09
C GLU A 166 -30.59 11.41 -5.05
N GLN A 167 -30.03 11.94 -6.14
CA GLN A 167 -29.31 11.18 -7.15
C GLN A 167 -27.85 10.85 -6.77
N ASN A 168 -27.31 11.41 -5.68
CA ASN A 168 -25.90 11.31 -5.30
C ASN A 168 -25.67 10.25 -4.22
N SER A 169 -24.48 9.65 -4.22
CA SER A 169 -24.07 8.64 -3.24
C SER A 169 -22.55 8.63 -3.07
N THR A 170 -22.04 8.16 -1.92
CA THR A 170 -20.59 8.03 -1.68
C THR A 170 -19.93 7.14 -2.74
N GLY A 171 -20.63 6.10 -3.21
CA GLY A 171 -20.20 5.27 -4.33
C GLY A 171 -20.05 6.04 -5.64
N LYS A 172 -21.03 6.89 -6.01
CA LYS A 172 -20.92 7.77 -7.18
C LYS A 172 -19.79 8.79 -7.05
N LEU A 173 -19.54 9.31 -5.83
CA LEU A 173 -18.44 10.22 -5.57
C LEU A 173 -17.08 9.53 -5.80
N CYS A 174 -16.92 8.33 -5.24
CA CYS A 174 -15.73 7.49 -5.41
C CYS A 174 -15.46 7.18 -6.89
N LEU A 175 -16.46 6.65 -7.59
CA LEU A 175 -16.38 6.33 -9.01
C LEU A 175 -16.09 7.56 -9.89
N SER A 176 -16.64 8.73 -9.54
CA SER A 176 -16.37 9.97 -10.25
C SER A 176 -14.91 10.41 -10.11
N HIS A 177 -14.34 10.31 -8.90
CA HIS A 177 -12.92 10.62 -8.66
C HIS A 177 -11.98 9.62 -9.36
N MET A 178 -12.20 8.32 -9.18
CA MET A 178 -11.44 7.26 -9.87
C MET A 178 -11.46 7.45 -11.39
N ARG A 179 -12.63 7.74 -11.97
CA ARG A 179 -12.77 8.05 -13.41
C ARG A 179 -11.99 9.29 -13.81
N ALA A 180 -12.03 10.37 -13.02
CA ALA A 180 -11.32 11.60 -13.34
C ALA A 180 -9.79 11.40 -13.34
N VAL A 181 -9.26 10.66 -12.36
CA VAL A 181 -7.83 10.30 -12.28
C VAL A 181 -7.45 9.40 -13.47
N ALA A 182 -8.17 8.31 -13.70
CA ALA A 182 -7.89 7.36 -14.79
C ALA A 182 -7.96 8.00 -16.18
N SER A 183 -8.99 8.82 -16.44
CA SER A 183 -9.12 9.61 -17.68
C SER A 183 -7.93 10.55 -17.89
N ARG A 184 -7.40 11.17 -16.82
CA ARG A 184 -6.20 12.02 -16.93
C ARG A 184 -4.96 11.20 -17.31
N VAL A 185 -4.76 10.03 -16.68
CA VAL A 185 -3.64 9.12 -16.99
C VAL A 185 -3.67 8.77 -18.48
N GLN A 186 -4.81 8.28 -18.98
CA GLN A 186 -4.96 7.91 -20.39
C GLN A 186 -4.81 9.11 -21.33
N ALA A 187 -5.37 10.29 -21.00
CA ALA A 187 -5.23 11.49 -21.82
C ALA A 187 -3.77 11.96 -21.95
N ARG A 188 -2.93 11.71 -20.92
CA ARG A 188 -1.50 12.05 -20.92
C ARG A 188 -0.63 10.96 -21.54
N ARG A 189 -0.94 9.69 -21.29
CA ARG A 189 -0.22 8.50 -21.76
C ARG A 189 -1.23 7.42 -22.18
N PRO A 190 -1.74 7.45 -23.43
CA PRO A 190 -2.79 6.53 -23.89
C PRO A 190 -2.41 5.04 -23.87
N SER A 191 -1.12 4.71 -23.75
CA SER A 191 -0.60 3.35 -23.67
C SER A 191 -0.41 2.83 -22.24
N VAL A 192 -0.74 3.63 -21.21
CA VAL A 192 -0.61 3.25 -19.80
C VAL A 192 -1.98 2.88 -19.25
N THR A 193 -2.12 1.63 -18.78
CA THR A 193 -3.35 1.17 -18.12
C THR A 193 -3.30 1.47 -16.62
N PRO A 194 -4.24 2.26 -16.07
CA PRO A 194 -4.39 2.43 -14.63
C PRO A 194 -4.76 1.12 -13.92
N LEU A 195 -4.10 0.82 -12.81
CA LEU A 195 -4.49 -0.20 -11.84
C LEU A 195 -5.08 0.48 -10.60
N VAL A 196 -6.08 -0.13 -9.96
CA VAL A 196 -6.74 0.42 -8.76
C VAL A 196 -6.97 -0.68 -7.73
N TRP A 197 -6.85 -0.37 -6.44
CA TRP A 197 -7.26 -1.32 -5.39
C TRP A 197 -8.78 -1.48 -5.40
N ASP A 198 -9.26 -2.71 -5.16
CA ASP A 198 -10.67 -3.07 -5.40
C ASP A 198 -11.63 -2.76 -4.23
N ASP A 199 -11.12 -2.49 -3.03
CA ASP A 199 -11.90 -2.43 -1.78
C ASP A 199 -13.07 -1.45 -1.86
N MET A 200 -12.82 -0.22 -2.33
CA MET A 200 -13.85 0.80 -2.54
C MET A 200 -14.91 0.44 -3.61
N LEU A 201 -14.72 -0.65 -4.37
CA LEU A 201 -15.64 -1.15 -5.40
C LEU A 201 -16.47 -2.37 -4.96
N ARG A 202 -16.14 -3.01 -3.83
CA ARG A 202 -16.70 -4.30 -3.40
C ARG A 202 -18.20 -4.25 -3.15
N ASP A 203 -18.67 -3.22 -2.46
CA ASP A 203 -20.07 -3.09 -2.05
C ASP A 203 -20.95 -2.26 -3.02
N LEU A 204 -20.35 -1.74 -4.10
CA LEU A 204 -21.08 -0.93 -5.08
C LEU A 204 -22.04 -1.79 -5.93
N PRO A 205 -23.31 -1.37 -6.16
CA PRO A 205 -24.22 -2.07 -7.06
C PRO A 205 -23.67 -2.26 -8.47
N GLU A 206 -23.94 -3.41 -9.10
CA GLU A 206 -23.40 -3.76 -10.43
C GLU A 206 -23.82 -2.77 -11.52
N ASP A 207 -25.06 -2.26 -11.47
CA ASP A 207 -25.59 -1.27 -12.39
C ASP A 207 -24.85 0.08 -12.27
N GLN A 208 -24.61 0.55 -11.04
CA GLN A 208 -23.87 1.79 -10.78
C GLN A 208 -22.40 1.66 -11.19
N LEU A 209 -21.79 0.50 -10.94
CA LEU A 209 -20.40 0.22 -11.29
C LEU A 209 -20.22 0.13 -12.81
N ALA A 210 -21.09 -0.60 -13.52
CA ALA A 210 -21.08 -0.72 -14.98
C ALA A 210 -21.35 0.63 -15.68
N ALA A 211 -22.33 1.39 -15.22
CA ALA A 211 -22.70 2.68 -15.82
C ALA A 211 -21.71 3.83 -15.53
N SER A 212 -20.72 3.62 -14.65
CA SER A 212 -19.81 4.67 -14.21
C SER A 212 -18.82 5.14 -15.28
N GLY A 213 -18.43 4.25 -16.21
CA GLY A 213 -17.30 4.45 -17.10
C GLY A 213 -15.93 4.06 -16.51
N VAL A 214 -15.87 3.67 -15.22
CA VAL A 214 -14.63 3.18 -14.60
C VAL A 214 -14.16 1.84 -15.18
N PRO A 215 -15.04 0.84 -15.48
CA PRO A 215 -14.60 -0.46 -15.98
C PRO A 215 -13.83 -0.43 -17.30
N GLN A 216 -14.03 0.60 -18.13
CA GLN A 216 -13.35 0.78 -19.40
C GLN A 216 -11.99 1.50 -19.26
N LEU A 217 -11.67 2.00 -18.06
CA LEU A 217 -10.51 2.87 -17.81
C LEU A 217 -9.46 2.25 -16.88
N VAL A 218 -9.81 1.26 -16.05
CA VAL A 218 -8.92 0.71 -15.02
C VAL A 218 -9.00 -0.82 -14.92
N GLU A 219 -7.94 -1.45 -14.42
CA GLU A 219 -7.91 -2.87 -14.05
C GLU A 219 -7.89 -3.00 -12.50
N PRO A 220 -8.92 -3.60 -11.86
CA PRO A 220 -8.96 -3.82 -10.41
C PRO A 220 -7.90 -4.82 -9.93
N VAL A 221 -7.29 -4.51 -8.78
CA VAL A 221 -6.37 -5.36 -8.05
C VAL A 221 -7.05 -5.83 -6.76
N LEU A 222 -7.46 -7.09 -6.76
CA LEU A 222 -8.19 -7.71 -5.66
C LEU A 222 -7.24 -8.08 -4.52
N TRP A 223 -7.23 -7.31 -3.43
CA TRP A 223 -6.33 -7.56 -2.31
C TRP A 223 -6.99 -8.31 -1.15
N ASP A 224 -6.31 -9.34 -0.64
CA ASP A 224 -6.69 -9.99 0.61
C ASP A 224 -5.50 -10.72 1.22
N TYR A 225 -5.23 -10.44 2.49
CA TYR A 225 -4.05 -10.91 3.21
C TYR A 225 -4.39 -11.95 4.29
N THR A 226 -5.65 -12.38 4.39
CA THR A 226 -6.09 -13.41 5.36
C THR A 226 -5.54 -14.79 4.99
N ALA A 227 -5.09 -15.55 6.00
CA ALA A 227 -4.57 -16.92 5.77
C ALA A 227 -5.66 -17.92 5.37
N ASP A 228 -6.90 -17.61 5.74
CA ASP A 228 -8.14 -18.35 5.58
C ASP A 228 -9.12 -17.63 4.64
N LEU A 229 -8.57 -16.88 3.66
CA LEU A 229 -9.28 -16.22 2.56
C LEU A 229 -10.45 -17.06 2.01
N ASP A 230 -11.65 -16.48 2.00
CA ASP A 230 -12.83 -17.08 1.38
C ASP A 230 -12.70 -17.10 -0.15
N VAL A 231 -12.20 -18.22 -0.66
CA VAL A 231 -12.06 -18.52 -2.09
C VAL A 231 -13.38 -18.35 -2.84
N HIS A 232 -14.51 -18.78 -2.27
CA HIS A 232 -15.80 -18.72 -2.96
C HIS A 232 -16.26 -17.26 -3.16
N SER A 233 -16.22 -16.46 -2.09
CA SER A 233 -16.59 -15.04 -2.17
C SER A 233 -15.69 -14.25 -3.12
N LYS A 234 -14.38 -14.53 -3.18
CA LYS A 234 -13.48 -13.88 -4.16
C LYS A 234 -13.81 -14.27 -5.60
N VAL A 235 -14.19 -15.52 -5.85
CA VAL A 235 -14.60 -15.98 -7.19
C VAL A 235 -15.95 -15.39 -7.61
N LEU A 236 -16.87 -15.12 -6.67
CA LEU A 236 -18.09 -14.34 -6.94
C LEU A 236 -17.76 -12.86 -7.22
N LEU A 237 -16.82 -12.28 -6.49
CA LEU A 237 -16.40 -10.88 -6.69
C LEU A 237 -15.72 -10.67 -8.05
N MET A 238 -14.88 -11.62 -8.50
CA MET A 238 -14.33 -11.61 -9.86
C MET A 238 -15.43 -11.68 -10.93
N GLN A 239 -16.45 -12.52 -10.73
CA GLN A 239 -17.61 -12.59 -11.63
C GLN A 239 -18.39 -11.26 -11.71
N LYS A 240 -18.60 -10.60 -10.56
CA LYS A 240 -19.21 -9.27 -10.47
C LYS A 240 -18.46 -8.27 -11.35
N TYR A 241 -17.13 -8.21 -11.22
CA TYR A 241 -16.33 -7.27 -12.01
C TYR A 241 -16.37 -7.57 -13.52
N TRP A 242 -16.30 -8.83 -13.95
CA TRP A 242 -16.47 -9.16 -15.37
C TRP A 242 -17.87 -8.81 -15.90
N ARG A 243 -18.94 -9.02 -15.11
CA ARG A 243 -20.30 -8.57 -15.48
C ARG A 243 -20.40 -7.05 -15.62
N CYS A 244 -19.66 -6.30 -14.81
CA CYS A 244 -19.56 -4.84 -14.91
C CYS A 244 -18.69 -4.36 -16.09
N GLY A 245 -18.03 -5.26 -16.82
CA GLY A 245 -17.25 -4.94 -18.01
C GLY A 245 -15.78 -4.59 -17.76
N PHE A 246 -15.20 -4.96 -16.61
CA PHE A 246 -13.75 -4.82 -16.39
C PHE A 246 -12.98 -5.80 -17.31
N PRO A 247 -11.99 -5.33 -18.10
CA PRO A 247 -11.34 -6.14 -19.13
C PRO A 247 -10.40 -7.20 -18.53
N GLN A 248 -9.76 -6.87 -17.41
CA GLN A 248 -8.74 -7.70 -16.77
C GLN A 248 -8.73 -7.41 -15.27
N LEU A 249 -8.45 -8.46 -14.49
CA LEU A 249 -8.31 -8.41 -13.04
C LEU A 249 -6.90 -8.85 -12.61
N TRP A 250 -6.48 -8.39 -11.44
CA TRP A 250 -5.25 -8.79 -10.74
C TRP A 250 -5.56 -9.27 -9.32
N ALA A 251 -4.66 -10.05 -8.73
CA ALA A 251 -4.71 -10.44 -7.33
C ALA A 251 -3.62 -9.73 -6.50
N ALA A 252 -3.84 -9.58 -5.20
CA ALA A 252 -2.83 -9.13 -4.25
C ALA A 252 -2.85 -9.97 -2.97
N SER A 253 -1.73 -10.63 -2.72
CA SER A 253 -1.38 -11.30 -1.47
C SER A 253 -0.44 -10.40 -0.65
N ALA A 254 0.05 -10.88 0.50
CA ALA A 254 1.12 -10.23 1.25
C ALA A 254 2.23 -11.22 1.60
N PHE A 255 3.49 -10.78 1.61
CA PHE A 255 4.63 -11.54 2.15
C PHE A 255 5.20 -10.96 3.45
N LYS A 256 4.86 -9.71 3.77
CA LYS A 256 5.19 -9.01 5.02
C LYS A 256 4.23 -7.84 5.27
N GLY A 257 4.18 -7.35 6.50
CA GLY A 257 3.60 -6.04 6.85
C GLY A 257 2.07 -6.00 6.94
N ALA A 258 1.40 -7.15 6.81
CA ALA A 258 -0.06 -7.28 6.79
C ALA A 258 -0.64 -8.00 8.03
N THR A 259 0.21 -8.38 8.98
CA THR A 259 -0.16 -9.24 10.13
C THR A 259 -0.02 -8.57 11.51
N GLY A 260 0.46 -7.33 11.54
CA GLY A 260 0.46 -6.48 12.73
C GLY A 260 1.30 -5.19 12.54
N PRO A 261 0.86 -4.03 13.05
CA PRO A 261 1.51 -2.74 12.81
C PRO A 261 2.89 -2.56 13.45
N SER A 262 3.29 -3.46 14.36
CA SER A 262 4.57 -3.42 15.07
C SER A 262 5.33 -4.75 15.02
N GLN A 263 5.04 -5.63 14.06
CA GLN A 263 5.80 -6.86 13.88
C GLN A 263 7.22 -6.59 13.38
N ALA A 264 8.18 -7.37 13.88
CA ALA A 264 9.58 -7.30 13.47
C ALA A 264 9.95 -8.35 12.40
N VAL A 265 9.26 -9.51 12.41
CA VAL A 265 9.52 -10.66 11.53
C VAL A 265 8.18 -11.20 11.01
N PRO A 266 8.05 -11.53 9.70
CA PRO A 266 6.81 -12.05 9.15
C PRO A 266 6.46 -13.46 9.64
N PRO A 267 5.18 -13.77 9.92
CA PRO A 267 4.69 -15.13 10.13
C PRO A 267 4.63 -15.89 8.78
N ILE A 268 5.71 -16.58 8.40
CA ILE A 268 5.82 -17.20 7.07
C ILE A 268 4.67 -18.19 6.78
N LYS A 269 4.17 -18.95 7.77
CA LYS A 269 3.05 -19.89 7.54
C LYS A 269 1.75 -19.17 7.22
N HIS A 270 1.50 -18.01 7.82
CA HIS A 270 0.33 -17.17 7.50
C HIS A 270 0.36 -16.78 6.02
N HIS A 271 1.50 -16.24 5.57
CA HIS A 271 1.67 -15.81 4.18
C HIS A 271 1.58 -16.99 3.20
N LEU A 272 2.19 -18.14 3.48
CA LEU A 272 2.02 -19.33 2.63
C LEU A 272 0.56 -19.77 2.52
N ARG A 273 -0.19 -19.80 3.63
CA ARG A 273 -1.62 -20.17 3.61
C ARG A 273 -2.43 -19.23 2.73
N ASN A 274 -2.24 -17.92 2.87
CA ASN A 274 -2.87 -16.91 1.99
C ASN A 274 -2.55 -17.17 0.50
N HIS A 275 -1.30 -17.50 0.15
CA HIS A 275 -0.92 -17.82 -1.23
C HIS A 275 -1.52 -19.13 -1.74
N VAL A 276 -1.74 -20.15 -0.89
CA VAL A 276 -2.49 -21.36 -1.28
C VAL A 276 -3.93 -21.00 -1.66
N GLN A 277 -4.61 -20.15 -0.89
CA GLN A 277 -5.97 -19.72 -1.21
C GLN A 277 -6.02 -18.93 -2.52
N TRP A 278 -5.05 -18.03 -2.76
CA TRP A 278 -4.95 -17.31 -4.04
C TRP A 278 -4.71 -18.23 -5.25
N LEU A 279 -3.96 -19.33 -5.10
CA LEU A 279 -3.87 -20.35 -6.14
C LEU A 279 -5.20 -21.08 -6.39
N GLN A 280 -6.00 -21.32 -5.35
CA GLN A 280 -7.35 -21.90 -5.51
C GLN A 280 -8.32 -20.93 -6.20
N VAL A 281 -8.28 -19.65 -5.85
CA VAL A 281 -9.05 -18.59 -6.54
C VAL A 281 -8.70 -18.57 -8.02
N ALA A 282 -7.41 -18.53 -8.36
CA ALA A 282 -6.96 -18.52 -9.76
C ALA A 282 -7.30 -19.83 -10.50
N GLY A 283 -7.19 -20.98 -9.84
CA GLY A 283 -7.52 -22.30 -10.40
C GLY A 283 -9.02 -22.57 -10.59
N SER A 284 -9.91 -21.74 -10.04
CA SER A 284 -11.37 -21.86 -10.20
C SER A 284 -11.90 -21.38 -11.56
N ARG A 285 -11.00 -20.88 -12.42
CA ARG A 285 -11.29 -20.17 -13.68
C ARG A 285 -10.25 -20.54 -14.75
N PRO A 286 -10.50 -20.20 -16.04
CA PRO A 286 -9.51 -20.40 -17.11
C PRO A 286 -8.18 -19.67 -16.83
N THR A 287 -7.08 -20.21 -17.35
CA THR A 287 -5.68 -19.91 -16.96
C THR A 287 -5.20 -18.46 -17.17
N ASP A 288 -5.97 -17.60 -17.85
CA ASP A 288 -5.64 -16.18 -18.08
C ASP A 288 -6.59 -15.20 -17.37
N SER A 289 -7.42 -15.69 -16.43
CA SER A 289 -8.43 -14.89 -15.74
C SER A 289 -7.85 -13.80 -14.82
N LEU A 290 -6.61 -13.97 -14.37
CA LEU A 290 -5.86 -12.99 -13.58
C LEU A 290 -4.54 -12.69 -14.29
N GLN A 291 -4.30 -11.42 -14.63
CA GLN A 291 -3.08 -11.01 -15.35
C GLN A 291 -1.83 -11.18 -14.47
N GLY A 292 -2.00 -11.14 -13.16
CA GLY A 292 -0.94 -11.47 -12.22
C GLY A 292 -1.36 -11.42 -10.77
N ILE A 293 -0.38 -11.69 -9.91
CA ILE A 293 -0.47 -11.51 -8.46
C ILE A 293 0.64 -10.56 -7.98
N ILE A 294 0.26 -9.64 -7.10
CA ILE A 294 1.15 -8.72 -6.41
C ILE A 294 1.40 -9.24 -5.01
N LEU A 295 2.65 -9.57 -4.69
CA LEU A 295 3.05 -9.94 -3.34
C LEU A 295 3.34 -8.66 -2.59
N THR A 296 2.35 -8.16 -1.84
CA THR A 296 2.47 -6.89 -1.10
C THR A 296 3.44 -7.01 0.07
N GLY A 297 4.20 -5.94 0.31
CA GLY A 297 5.26 -5.89 1.30
C GLY A 297 5.26 -4.59 2.07
N TRP A 298 4.13 -4.26 2.67
CA TRP A 298 3.88 -3.00 3.39
C TRP A 298 4.94 -2.70 4.43
N GLN A 299 5.25 -1.41 4.59
CA GLN A 299 6.34 -0.91 5.41
C GLN A 299 5.84 -0.17 6.66
N ARG A 300 4.59 0.31 6.63
CA ARG A 300 3.80 0.87 7.74
C ARG A 300 2.32 0.89 7.33
N TYR A 301 1.39 0.91 8.28
CA TYR A 301 -0.06 0.89 8.01
C TYR A 301 -0.61 2.25 7.55
N ASP A 302 0.00 3.34 8.00
CA ASP A 302 -0.28 4.71 7.57
C ASP A 302 1.03 5.52 7.59
N HIS A 303 1.03 6.73 7.03
CA HIS A 303 2.24 7.55 6.91
C HIS A 303 2.94 7.88 8.24
N PHE A 304 2.19 8.01 9.34
CA PHE A 304 2.70 8.36 10.67
C PHE A 304 2.97 7.14 11.56
N SER A 305 2.43 5.97 11.20
CA SER A 305 2.66 4.71 11.89
C SER A 305 4.13 4.30 11.93
N VAL A 306 4.46 3.47 12.93
CA VAL A 306 5.78 2.84 13.06
C VAL A 306 6.04 1.87 11.91
N LEU A 307 7.32 1.59 11.67
CA LEU A 307 7.73 0.62 10.66
C LEU A 307 7.44 -0.81 11.15
N CYS A 308 6.84 -1.63 10.29
CA CYS A 308 6.73 -3.07 10.47
C CYS A 308 7.69 -3.80 9.49
N GLU A 309 8.17 -4.98 9.91
CA GLU A 309 8.80 -6.00 9.06
C GLU A 309 9.64 -5.44 7.90
N LEU A 310 10.84 -4.93 8.19
CA LEU A 310 11.71 -4.33 7.15
C LEU A 310 12.00 -5.33 6.02
N LEU A 311 12.19 -4.85 4.79
CA LEU A 311 12.43 -5.71 3.61
C LEU A 311 13.45 -6.86 3.85
N PRO A 312 14.63 -6.66 4.48
CA PRO A 312 15.56 -7.76 4.77
C PRO A 312 14.98 -8.87 5.65
N ALA A 313 14.14 -8.53 6.64
CA ALA A 313 13.42 -9.50 7.47
C ALA A 313 12.27 -10.18 6.69
N GLY A 314 11.75 -9.51 5.65
CA GLY A 314 10.76 -10.03 4.72
C GLY A 314 11.28 -11.06 3.71
N VAL A 315 12.59 -11.07 3.41
CA VAL A 315 13.15 -11.91 2.31
C VAL A 315 12.87 -13.41 2.45
N PRO A 316 12.99 -14.06 3.62
CA PRO A 316 12.68 -15.48 3.75
C PRO A 316 11.20 -15.80 3.47
N SER A 317 10.29 -14.91 3.88
CA SER A 317 8.86 -15.02 3.62
C SER A 317 8.56 -14.85 2.12
N LEU A 318 9.16 -13.82 1.49
CA LEU A 318 9.04 -13.57 0.05
C LEU A 318 9.51 -14.77 -0.79
N ALA A 319 10.66 -15.32 -0.44
CA ALA A 319 11.25 -16.46 -1.14
C ALA A 319 10.34 -17.70 -1.06
N ALA A 320 9.79 -17.99 0.12
CA ALA A 320 8.84 -19.08 0.31
C ALA A 320 7.55 -18.87 -0.50
N CYS A 321 7.00 -17.66 -0.47
CA CYS A 321 5.78 -17.30 -1.20
C CYS A 321 5.95 -17.38 -2.74
N LEU A 322 7.06 -16.86 -3.29
CA LEU A 322 7.35 -16.95 -4.71
C LEU A 322 7.56 -18.39 -5.18
N GLN A 323 8.30 -19.22 -4.42
CA GLN A 323 8.49 -20.64 -4.77
C GLN A 323 7.17 -21.44 -4.68
N LEU A 324 6.30 -21.11 -3.72
CA LEU A 324 4.95 -21.68 -3.65
C LEU A 324 4.15 -21.37 -4.92
N LEU A 325 4.11 -20.09 -5.33
CA LEU A 325 3.40 -19.66 -6.55
C LEU A 325 3.98 -20.30 -7.83
N LEU A 326 5.31 -20.47 -7.91
CA LEU A 326 5.95 -21.12 -9.05
C LEU A 326 5.61 -22.61 -9.18
N ARG A 327 5.55 -23.32 -8.06
CA ARG A 327 5.44 -24.79 -8.04
C ARG A 327 4.01 -25.29 -7.78
N GLY A 328 3.07 -24.38 -7.48
CA GLY A 328 1.70 -24.73 -7.06
C GLY A 328 1.59 -25.24 -5.62
N GLY A 329 2.65 -25.09 -4.82
CA GLY A 329 2.74 -25.65 -3.47
C GLY A 329 4.15 -25.52 -2.87
N PHE A 330 4.26 -25.68 -1.55
CA PHE A 330 5.51 -25.54 -0.80
C PHE A 330 5.86 -26.83 -0.05
N ASP A 331 6.61 -27.70 -0.73
CA ASP A 331 7.09 -28.99 -0.25
C ASP A 331 8.57 -28.92 0.21
N GLY A 332 9.18 -30.08 0.47
CA GLY A 332 10.59 -30.18 0.86
C GLY A 332 11.56 -29.65 -0.21
N ASP A 333 11.27 -29.86 -1.49
CA ASP A 333 12.11 -29.37 -2.60
C ASP A 333 12.02 -27.85 -2.74
N ALA A 334 10.82 -27.28 -2.59
CA ALA A 334 10.61 -25.84 -2.55
C ALA A 334 11.38 -25.21 -1.37
N LYS A 335 11.29 -25.81 -0.18
CA LYS A 335 12.04 -25.37 1.01
C LYS A 335 13.55 -25.44 0.78
N ALA A 336 14.07 -26.57 0.30
CA ALA A 336 15.49 -26.75 0.00
C ALA A 336 15.99 -25.76 -1.06
N LYS A 337 15.16 -25.42 -2.06
CA LYS A 337 15.51 -24.39 -3.05
C LYS A 337 15.54 -22.98 -2.46
N VAL A 338 14.62 -22.62 -1.57
CA VAL A 338 14.70 -21.35 -0.81
C VAL A 338 15.97 -21.31 0.03
N GLU A 339 16.26 -22.37 0.78
CA GLU A 339 17.44 -22.48 1.64
C GLU A 339 18.74 -22.32 0.84
N ASN A 340 18.84 -22.97 -0.32
CA ASN A 340 19.96 -22.85 -1.23
C ASN A 340 20.11 -21.43 -1.81
N LEU A 341 19.04 -20.82 -2.32
CA LEU A 341 19.06 -19.48 -2.91
C LEU A 341 19.36 -18.37 -1.90
N LEU A 342 18.96 -18.55 -0.63
CA LEU A 342 19.24 -17.61 0.46
C LEU A 342 20.56 -17.89 1.20
N GLY A 343 21.21 -19.03 0.95
CA GLY A 343 22.43 -19.44 1.65
C GLY A 343 22.22 -19.74 3.13
N ILE A 344 21.03 -20.22 3.52
CA ILE A 344 20.67 -20.51 4.92
C ILE A 344 20.53 -22.02 5.17
N SER A 345 20.93 -22.49 6.35
CA SER A 345 20.91 -23.93 6.69
C SER A 345 19.52 -24.48 7.04
N ASN A 346 18.58 -23.61 7.41
CA ASN A 346 17.20 -23.97 7.73
C ASN A 346 16.29 -22.73 7.61
N LEU A 347 15.21 -22.84 6.83
CA LEU A 347 14.12 -21.89 6.82
C LEU A 347 13.18 -22.19 8.00
N GLU A 348 13.22 -21.35 9.04
CA GLU A 348 12.32 -21.49 10.19
C GLU A 348 10.89 -21.09 9.82
N MET A 349 10.00 -22.08 9.85
CA MET A 349 8.56 -21.92 9.57
C MET A 349 7.75 -21.72 10.86
N MET A 350 8.34 -21.19 11.94
CA MET A 350 7.59 -20.90 13.17
C MET A 350 7.00 -19.50 13.09
N ASP A 351 5.69 -19.39 13.31
CA ASP A 351 5.07 -18.08 13.48
C ASP A 351 5.56 -17.49 14.81
N PRO A 352 6.02 -16.23 14.85
CA PRO A 352 6.52 -15.63 16.08
C PRO A 352 5.41 -15.63 17.13
N VAL A 353 5.64 -16.32 18.24
CA VAL A 353 4.70 -16.39 19.36
C VAL A 353 4.41 -14.97 19.80
N ARG A 354 3.14 -14.54 19.70
CA ARG A 354 2.68 -13.29 20.31
C ARG A 354 2.96 -13.38 21.81
N GLN A 355 4.02 -12.74 22.29
CA GLN A 355 4.16 -12.47 23.70
C GLN A 355 2.94 -11.63 24.11
N ALA A 356 2.10 -12.18 24.98
CA ALA A 356 1.03 -11.40 25.58
C ALA A 356 1.67 -10.17 26.25
N PRO A 357 1.04 -8.98 26.19
CA PRO A 357 1.53 -7.82 26.91
C PRO A 357 1.69 -8.22 28.39
N CYS A 358 2.88 -8.02 28.95
CA CYS A 358 3.15 -8.42 30.33
C CYS A 358 2.09 -7.82 31.25
N SER A 359 1.33 -8.68 31.93
CA SER A 359 0.39 -8.25 32.96
C SER A 359 1.14 -7.35 33.94
N PRO A 360 0.62 -6.16 34.29
CA PRO A 360 1.22 -5.37 35.35
C PRO A 360 1.28 -6.23 36.63
N PRO A 361 2.34 -6.10 37.45
CA PRO A 361 2.45 -6.87 38.68
C PRO A 361 1.20 -6.63 39.55
N PRO A 362 0.65 -7.67 40.21
CA PRO A 362 -0.56 -7.53 41.00
C PRO A 362 -0.37 -6.44 42.05
N GLY A 363 -1.29 -5.46 42.03
CA GLY A 363 -1.16 -4.25 42.84
C GLY A 363 -1.11 -4.57 44.33
N LEU A 364 -0.11 -4.01 45.03
CA LEU A 364 -0.08 -3.94 46.48
C LEU A 364 -1.39 -3.32 46.98
N SER A 365 -2.13 -4.07 47.78
CA SER A 365 -3.37 -3.59 48.38
C SER A 365 -3.07 -2.44 49.34
N ALA A 366 -3.74 -1.30 49.14
CA ALA A 366 -3.58 -0.12 49.98
C ALA A 366 -4.26 -0.33 51.35
N GLY A 367 -3.59 -1.06 52.24
CA GLY A 367 -3.97 -1.14 53.64
C GLY A 367 -3.81 0.22 54.33
N ARG A 368 -4.88 0.71 54.95
CA ARG A 368 -4.83 1.94 55.77
C ARG A 368 -3.94 1.72 57.00
N GLY A 369 -2.86 2.48 57.11
CA GLY A 369 -2.03 2.61 58.31
C GLY A 369 -1.56 4.07 58.44
N PRO A 370 -1.34 4.58 59.67
CA PRO A 370 -1.00 5.99 59.89
C PRO A 370 0.43 6.29 59.43
N ALA A 371 0.66 7.51 58.95
CA ALA A 371 1.98 7.98 58.52
C ALA A 371 2.88 8.32 59.73
N PRO A 372 4.18 7.97 59.66
CA PRO A 372 5.21 8.71 60.38
C PRO A 372 6.33 9.22 59.44
N SER A 373 6.72 10.47 59.70
CA SER A 373 8.02 11.12 59.50
C SER A 373 9.02 10.59 58.45
N LEU A 374 9.41 11.51 57.56
CA LEU A 374 10.70 11.50 56.84
C LEU A 374 11.89 11.30 57.80
N ALA A 375 12.75 10.34 57.48
CA ALA A 375 14.15 10.33 57.92
C ALA A 375 15.02 10.02 56.70
N ALA A 376 15.99 10.87 56.42
CA ALA A 376 16.92 10.67 55.31
C ALA A 376 18.12 9.83 55.76
N THR A 377 18.38 8.72 55.07
CA THR A 377 19.66 8.02 55.14
C THR A 377 20.15 7.71 53.72
N SER A 378 21.36 8.18 53.45
CA SER A 378 22.09 8.01 52.19
C SER A 378 22.89 6.70 52.16
N LEU A 379 23.46 6.40 50.97
CA LEU A 379 24.47 5.36 50.65
C LEU A 379 23.90 4.04 50.05
N PRO A 380 24.66 3.35 49.18
CA PRO A 380 25.24 3.91 47.95
C PRO A 380 25.01 3.02 46.71
N LEU A 381 25.11 3.61 45.51
CA LEU A 381 25.13 2.87 44.24
C LEU A 381 26.40 2.02 44.12
N SER A 382 26.25 0.73 43.78
CA SER A 382 27.35 -0.10 43.29
C SER A 382 27.17 -0.42 41.80
N HIS A 383 28.05 0.14 40.97
CA HIS A 383 28.18 -0.26 39.57
C HIS A 383 28.80 -1.67 39.49
N LYS A 384 28.07 -2.65 38.96
CA LYS A 384 28.63 -3.86 38.32
C LYS A 384 27.55 -4.63 37.56
N SER A 385 27.53 -4.49 36.23
CA SER A 385 27.20 -5.53 35.22
C SER A 385 26.85 -4.89 33.86
N ALA A 386 27.88 -4.40 33.16
CA ALA A 386 27.76 -3.98 31.77
C ALA A 386 28.98 -4.51 31.00
N SER A 387 29.00 -5.82 30.70
CA SER A 387 30.03 -6.45 29.85
C SER A 387 29.68 -7.88 29.39
N ILE A 388 28.54 -8.09 28.75
CA ILE A 388 28.32 -9.25 27.86
C ILE A 388 27.52 -8.79 26.62
N CYS A 389 28.24 -8.30 25.59
CA CYS A 389 27.83 -8.24 24.16
C CYS A 389 28.87 -7.47 23.33
N ALA A 390 30.14 -7.89 23.37
CA ALA A 390 31.22 -7.27 22.60
C ALA A 390 32.40 -8.24 22.36
N ALA A 391 32.13 -9.48 21.93
CA ALA A 391 33.17 -10.46 21.68
C ALA A 391 32.76 -11.52 20.64
N LEU A 392 32.68 -11.14 19.35
CA LEU A 392 32.74 -12.07 18.22
C LEU A 392 32.93 -11.35 16.87
N TRP A 393 33.94 -10.46 16.73
CA TRP A 393 34.36 -9.94 15.41
C TRP A 393 35.80 -9.36 15.40
N THR A 394 36.80 -10.21 15.68
CA THR A 394 38.22 -9.93 15.40
C THR A 394 39.04 -11.22 15.30
N ARG A 395 38.85 -12.00 14.22
CA ARG A 395 39.80 -13.08 13.86
C ARG A 395 39.68 -13.55 12.41
N CYS A 396 40.10 -12.70 11.48
CA CYS A 396 40.73 -13.08 10.20
C CYS A 396 41.17 -11.82 9.46
N TRP A 397 42.47 -11.49 9.56
CA TRP A 397 43.27 -10.71 8.57
C TRP A 397 44.66 -10.41 9.15
N ARG A 398 45.62 -11.30 8.92
CA ARG A 398 47.07 -11.01 8.89
C ARG A 398 47.83 -12.23 8.34
N ALA A 399 48.92 -11.93 7.62
CA ALA A 399 49.73 -12.84 6.81
C ALA A 399 48.97 -13.42 5.59
N THR A 400 49.50 -13.40 4.36
CA THR A 400 50.85 -13.04 3.88
C THR A 400 50.82 -12.03 2.73
N ARG A 401 51.68 -11.00 2.81
CA ARG A 401 52.05 -10.14 1.68
C ARG A 401 53.55 -10.29 1.47
N THR A 402 53.97 -10.89 0.37
CA THR A 402 55.37 -10.93 -0.08
C THR A 402 55.39 -10.66 -1.58
N SER A 403 55.87 -9.48 -1.97
CA SER A 403 56.33 -9.22 -3.33
C SER A 403 57.66 -9.93 -3.58
N PRO A 404 58.03 -10.13 -4.84
CA PRO A 404 59.06 -9.25 -5.39
C PRO A 404 58.72 -8.69 -6.78
N ALA A 405 59.60 -7.82 -7.28
CA ALA A 405 59.48 -7.11 -8.56
C ALA A 405 60.37 -7.72 -9.66
N GLY A 406 60.18 -7.24 -10.91
CA GLY A 406 60.89 -7.69 -12.11
C GLY A 406 60.11 -8.77 -12.88
N SER A 407 60.07 -8.80 -14.21
CA SER A 407 60.73 -7.95 -15.22
C SER A 407 60.00 -8.12 -16.57
N ALA A 408 60.12 -7.14 -17.48
CA ALA A 408 59.70 -7.34 -18.88
C ALA A 408 60.63 -8.34 -19.60
N PRO A 409 60.16 -8.97 -20.69
CA PRO A 409 60.65 -8.49 -21.99
C PRO A 409 59.60 -8.45 -23.12
N THR A 410 60.02 -7.83 -24.22
CA THR A 410 59.31 -7.58 -25.48
C THR A 410 59.44 -8.72 -26.51
N THR A 411 58.70 -8.59 -27.63
CA THR A 411 58.82 -9.31 -28.93
C THR A 411 58.32 -10.76 -28.99
N ALA A 412 57.88 -11.31 -30.13
CA ALA A 412 57.27 -10.75 -31.36
C ALA A 412 56.75 -11.92 -32.25
N GLY A 413 55.74 -11.67 -33.09
CA GLY A 413 55.29 -12.59 -34.15
C GLY A 413 54.46 -13.81 -33.69
N GLY A 414 53.60 -14.40 -34.51
CA GLY A 414 53.21 -13.99 -35.86
C GLY A 414 52.22 -14.97 -36.51
N SER A 415 51.41 -14.46 -37.45
CA SER A 415 50.74 -15.20 -38.55
C SER A 415 50.09 -16.56 -38.23
N SER A 416 48.75 -16.58 -38.18
CA SER A 416 47.91 -17.13 -39.28
C SER A 416 47.37 -18.54 -38.96
N SER A 417 46.30 -19.07 -39.58
CA SER A 417 45.62 -18.67 -40.82
C SER A 417 44.16 -19.16 -40.87
N THR A 418 43.30 -18.45 -41.63
CA THR A 418 42.10 -18.96 -42.36
C THR A 418 40.94 -19.61 -41.54
N ARG A 419 39.66 -19.64 -41.95
CA ARG A 419 38.80 -19.24 -43.10
C ARG A 419 37.34 -19.37 -42.56
N SER A 420 36.23 -18.88 -43.13
CA SER A 420 35.90 -17.84 -44.12
C SER A 420 34.38 -17.74 -44.30
N TRP A 421 33.84 -16.53 -44.46
CA TRP A 421 32.69 -16.17 -45.34
C TRP A 421 31.30 -16.74 -44.95
N PHE A 422 30.23 -15.93 -44.91
CA PHE A 422 29.59 -15.33 -46.09
C PHE A 422 29.06 -13.89 -45.89
N SER A 423 29.07 -13.10 -46.96
CA SER A 423 28.25 -11.89 -47.17
C SER A 423 26.84 -12.30 -47.66
N THR A 424 25.76 -11.53 -47.53
CA THR A 424 25.35 -10.32 -48.30
C THR A 424 23.97 -9.83 -47.77
N SER A 425 23.44 -8.62 -47.96
CA SER A 425 23.91 -7.32 -48.52
C SER A 425 22.84 -6.23 -48.24
N SER A 426 23.21 -4.95 -48.20
CA SER A 426 22.24 -3.82 -48.24
C SER A 426 21.79 -3.51 -49.68
N PRO A 427 20.76 -2.64 -49.86
CA PRO A 427 21.09 -1.34 -50.46
C PRO A 427 20.44 -0.13 -49.76
N GLN A 428 20.97 1.05 -50.10
CA GLN A 428 20.58 2.36 -49.58
C GLN A 428 19.39 2.95 -50.35
N HIS A 429 18.70 3.92 -49.75
CA HIS A 429 18.11 5.05 -50.49
C HIS A 429 18.42 6.37 -49.77
N SER A 430 18.52 7.44 -50.56
CA SER A 430 19.14 8.72 -50.20
C SER A 430 18.19 9.91 -50.41
N ALA A 431 18.65 11.11 -49.99
CA ALA A 431 18.07 12.44 -50.20
C ALA A 431 16.83 12.80 -49.35
N SER A 432 16.59 14.07 -48.98
CA SER A 432 17.50 15.24 -48.88
C SER A 432 16.89 16.37 -48.04
N TRP A 433 17.75 17.18 -47.45
CA TRP A 433 17.50 18.45 -46.74
C TRP A 433 16.44 19.38 -47.35
N ARG A 434 15.63 20.03 -46.48
CA ARG A 434 15.32 21.47 -46.58
C ARG A 434 15.26 22.12 -45.19
N SER A 435 15.88 23.29 -45.09
CA SER A 435 15.94 24.19 -43.94
C SER A 435 14.77 25.19 -43.94
N GLY A 436 14.34 25.65 -42.77
CA GLY A 436 13.33 26.72 -42.65
C GLY A 436 13.01 27.13 -41.22
N ALA A 437 13.81 28.02 -40.64
CA ALA A 437 13.44 28.76 -39.43
C ALA A 437 12.57 29.98 -39.78
N PRO A 438 11.80 30.51 -38.82
CA PRO A 438 11.76 31.96 -38.69
C PRO A 438 11.89 32.50 -37.25
N SER A 439 12.82 33.44 -37.12
CA SER A 439 12.91 34.59 -36.20
C SER A 439 12.05 34.71 -34.94
N CYS A 440 12.72 35.06 -33.84
CA CYS A 440 12.15 35.71 -32.67
C CYS A 440 11.33 36.98 -33.00
N ARG A 441 10.24 37.22 -32.26
CA ARG A 441 9.81 38.58 -31.88
C ARG A 441 9.36 38.64 -30.43
N SER A 442 9.81 39.71 -29.77
CA SER A 442 9.47 40.09 -28.40
C SER A 442 8.01 40.49 -28.24
N TRP A 443 7.41 40.18 -27.09
CA TRP A 443 6.26 40.92 -26.56
C TRP A 443 6.50 41.34 -25.11
N ARG A 444 6.21 42.62 -24.82
CA ARG A 444 6.33 43.24 -23.50
C ARG A 444 4.96 43.27 -22.81
N LEU A 445 4.96 43.24 -21.48
CA LEU A 445 3.86 43.69 -20.61
C LEU A 445 3.60 45.21 -20.81
N PRO A 446 2.38 45.71 -20.59
CA PRO A 446 1.89 46.16 -19.26
C PRO A 446 0.42 45.75 -19.01
N TYR A 447 -0.23 45.80 -17.84
CA TYR A 447 -0.30 46.69 -16.65
C TYR A 447 -0.60 45.77 -15.43
N SER A 448 -0.16 45.94 -14.16
CA SER A 448 -0.10 47.06 -13.22
C SER A 448 -1.46 47.67 -12.79
N TRP A 449 -2.03 47.23 -11.66
CA TRP A 449 -2.85 48.10 -10.77
C TRP A 449 -2.62 47.78 -9.28
N LEU A 450 -1.97 48.75 -8.63
CA LEU A 450 -2.03 49.21 -7.23
C LEU A 450 -1.98 48.28 -6.00
N SER A 451 -0.98 48.60 -5.18
CA SER A 451 -0.84 48.33 -3.75
C SER A 451 -1.73 49.23 -2.89
N THR A 452 -2.23 48.72 -1.77
CA THR A 452 -2.43 49.50 -0.54
C THR A 452 -1.91 48.71 0.67
N ARG A 453 -1.19 49.39 1.56
CA ARG A 453 -0.60 48.85 2.80
C ARG A 453 -1.43 49.24 4.03
N MET A 454 -1.50 48.31 5.00
CA MET A 454 -1.60 48.57 6.46
C MET A 454 -2.90 49.21 6.99
N PRO A 455 -3.17 49.21 8.33
CA PRO A 455 -2.43 48.57 9.44
C PRO A 455 -3.27 47.62 10.33
N TRP A 456 -2.58 46.93 11.23
CA TRP A 456 -3.16 46.35 12.47
C TRP A 456 -3.95 47.37 13.30
N LYS A 457 -5.09 46.96 13.88
CA LYS A 457 -5.57 47.46 15.18
C LYS A 457 -6.24 46.37 16.02
N SER A 458 -5.87 46.33 17.29
CA SER A 458 -6.51 45.57 18.37
C SER A 458 -7.90 46.11 18.70
N GLY A 459 -8.85 45.22 19.04
CA GLY A 459 -10.17 45.63 19.52
C GLY A 459 -10.91 44.52 20.28
N TRP A 460 -10.83 44.55 21.61
CA TRP A 460 -11.72 43.76 22.48
C TRP A 460 -13.15 44.33 22.42
N ARG A 461 -14.17 43.48 22.29
CA ARG A 461 -15.51 43.73 22.88
C ARG A 461 -16.24 42.42 23.16
N ARG A 462 -16.84 42.33 24.35
CA ARG A 462 -17.75 41.27 24.79
C ARG A 462 -19.18 41.68 24.45
N THR A 463 -20.00 40.72 24.00
CA THR A 463 -21.45 40.57 24.32
C THR A 463 -21.86 39.16 23.87
N CYS A 464 -22.09 38.22 24.79
CA CYS A 464 -23.39 37.86 25.36
C CYS A 464 -24.16 36.80 24.54
N THR A 465 -24.08 35.55 25.01
CA THR A 465 -24.97 34.42 24.68
C THR A 465 -26.37 34.58 25.30
N PRO A 466 -27.38 33.89 24.77
CA PRO A 466 -27.94 32.69 25.43
C PRO A 466 -27.70 31.42 24.57
N ALA A 467 -27.32 30.25 25.12
CA ALA A 467 -28.17 29.28 25.84
C ALA A 467 -29.42 28.90 25.01
N CYS A 468 -29.63 27.69 24.50
CA CYS A 468 -29.38 26.30 24.96
C CYS A 468 -29.29 25.36 23.72
N SER A 469 -29.01 24.05 23.74
CA SER A 469 -28.59 23.05 24.75
C SER A 469 -28.20 21.76 23.99
N GLY A 470 -27.14 21.04 24.38
CA GLY A 470 -26.80 19.76 23.73
C GLY A 470 -25.36 19.29 23.90
N CYS A 471 -24.93 18.98 25.13
CA CYS A 471 -23.59 18.45 25.37
C CYS A 471 -23.44 17.01 24.88
N LYS A 472 -22.47 16.76 23.99
CA LYS A 472 -21.73 15.49 23.91
C LYS A 472 -20.24 15.80 24.05
N LEU A 473 -19.54 15.03 24.88
CA LEU A 473 -18.14 15.27 25.21
C LEU A 473 -17.24 15.06 23.98
N TYR A 474 -16.36 16.04 23.71
CA TYR A 474 -15.20 15.84 22.85
C TYR A 474 -13.97 15.57 23.71
N SER A 475 -13.22 14.53 23.36
CA SER A 475 -11.92 14.25 23.96
C SER A 475 -10.87 15.20 23.36
N LEU A 476 -10.32 16.10 24.18
CA LEU A 476 -9.20 16.96 23.81
C LEU A 476 -7.88 16.20 24.02
N ALA A 477 -7.33 15.65 22.94
CA ALA A 477 -5.95 15.16 22.94
C ALA A 477 -4.98 16.35 23.00
N GLY A 478 -4.35 16.55 24.16
CA GLY A 478 -3.42 17.66 24.38
C GLY A 478 -2.07 17.45 23.73
N THR A 479 -1.69 18.34 22.80
CA THR A 479 -0.37 18.36 22.17
C THR A 479 0.72 18.80 23.15
N LEU A 480 1.60 17.89 23.54
CA LEU A 480 2.80 18.22 24.33
C LEU A 480 3.91 18.80 23.44
N LEU A 481 4.03 20.12 23.43
CA LEU A 481 5.19 20.83 22.89
C LEU A 481 6.39 20.64 23.84
N ARG A 482 7.48 20.06 23.33
CA ARG A 482 8.78 20.04 24.04
C ARG A 482 9.47 21.39 23.88
N THR A 483 9.74 22.08 24.98
CA THR A 483 10.78 23.12 25.06
C THR A 483 12.13 22.51 25.46
N PRO A 484 13.27 23.09 25.03
CA PRO A 484 14.58 22.51 25.24
C PRO A 484 15.21 22.97 26.57
N GLU A 485 14.65 22.54 27.71
CA GLU A 485 15.35 22.57 29.00
C GLU A 485 14.64 21.62 29.98
N GLY A 486 15.39 20.69 30.58
CA GLY A 486 14.80 19.57 31.31
C GLY A 486 14.58 19.87 32.79
N THR A 487 13.31 19.99 33.21
CA THR A 487 12.82 19.55 34.53
C THR A 487 11.30 19.58 34.55
N ALA A 488 10.66 18.55 35.11
CA ALA A 488 9.21 18.49 35.26
C ALA A 488 8.84 18.28 36.73
N HIS A 489 8.13 19.25 37.32
CA HIS A 489 7.46 19.09 38.61
C HIS A 489 5.95 19.00 38.40
N ALA A 490 5.36 17.86 38.80
CA ALA A 490 3.91 17.71 38.81
C ALA A 490 3.32 18.29 40.10
N ARG A 491 2.35 19.20 39.95
CA ARG A 491 1.37 19.54 41.00
C ARG A 491 -0.03 19.32 40.41
N GLY A 492 -0.71 18.27 40.88
CA GLY A 492 -2.10 18.01 40.50
C GLY A 492 -3.06 18.86 41.31
N LEU A 493 -4.13 19.37 40.67
CA LEU A 493 -5.33 19.80 41.37
C LEU A 493 -6.30 18.61 41.48
N LEU A 494 -6.75 18.33 42.69
CA LEU A 494 -7.88 17.44 42.97
C LEU A 494 -9.18 18.25 42.91
N LEU A 495 -10.18 17.74 42.20
CA LEU A 495 -11.58 18.08 42.40
C LEU A 495 -12.39 16.79 42.54
N TRP A 496 -13.29 16.77 43.51
CA TRP A 496 -13.99 15.59 44.02
C TRP A 496 -15.49 15.81 43.95
N ALA A 497 -16.23 14.87 43.36
CA ALA A 497 -17.69 14.82 43.45
C ALA A 497 -18.23 13.41 43.18
N GLY A 498 -19.04 12.90 44.11
CA GLY A 498 -20.14 11.93 43.86
C GLY A 498 -19.76 10.52 43.37
N GLY A 499 -19.93 9.51 44.21
CA GLY A 499 -19.74 8.12 43.82
C GLY A 499 -21.02 7.44 43.31
N LEU A 500 -20.85 6.45 42.41
CA LEU A 500 -21.39 5.11 42.59
C LEU A 500 -20.52 4.11 41.81
N TRP A 501 -20.40 2.88 42.27
CA TRP A 501 -19.67 1.82 41.56
C TRP A 501 -20.57 1.15 40.52
N ALA A 502 -20.07 1.01 39.29
CA ALA A 502 -20.58 0.05 38.32
C ALA A 502 -19.38 -0.60 37.60
N HIS A 503 -19.25 -1.93 37.72
CA HIS A 503 -18.29 -2.69 36.93
C HIS A 503 -18.81 -2.81 35.49
N VAL A 504 -18.12 -2.21 34.53
CA VAL A 504 -18.31 -2.48 33.10
C VAL A 504 -16.96 -2.91 32.52
N SER A 505 -16.79 -4.22 32.34
CA SER A 505 -15.65 -4.78 31.62
C SER A 505 -15.87 -4.58 30.12
N ALA A 506 -15.10 -3.70 29.50
CA ALA A 506 -15.11 -3.54 28.04
C ALA A 506 -14.32 -4.68 27.38
N ALA A 507 -15.03 -5.63 26.78
CA ALA A 507 -14.44 -6.59 25.85
C ALA A 507 -14.31 -5.95 24.45
N PRO A 508 -13.22 -6.19 23.70
CA PRO A 508 -13.09 -5.69 22.33
C PRO A 508 -14.02 -6.49 21.39
N CYS A 509 -14.91 -5.79 20.69
CA CYS A 509 -15.80 -6.40 19.69
C CYS A 509 -15.00 -6.82 18.44
N GLY A 510 -15.11 -8.09 18.06
CA GLY A 510 -14.75 -8.57 16.73
C GLY A 510 -15.86 -8.31 15.70
N PRO A 511 -15.64 -8.65 14.41
CA PRO A 511 -16.62 -8.44 13.35
C PRO A 511 -17.86 -9.33 13.54
N ALA A 512 -19.03 -8.79 13.22
CA ALA A 512 -20.30 -9.49 13.36
C ALA A 512 -20.49 -10.55 12.27
N VAL A 513 -20.69 -11.81 12.68
CA VAL A 513 -21.09 -12.91 11.79
C VAL A 513 -22.61 -12.98 11.76
N SER A 514 -23.22 -12.70 10.61
CA SER A 514 -24.66 -12.85 10.38
C SER A 514 -25.01 -14.31 10.05
N GLY A 515 -25.40 -15.09 11.07
CA GLY A 515 -26.07 -16.38 10.90
C GLY A 515 -27.60 -16.22 10.76
N PRO A 516 -28.30 -17.12 10.05
CA PRO A 516 -29.73 -16.98 9.79
C PRO A 516 -30.59 -17.29 11.02
N HIS A 517 -31.55 -16.43 11.32
CA HIS A 517 -32.58 -16.71 12.31
C HIS A 517 -33.66 -17.64 11.74
N THR A 518 -33.63 -18.91 12.14
CA THR A 518 -34.74 -19.85 11.98
C THR A 518 -35.88 -19.49 12.93
N VAL A 519 -37.07 -19.22 12.40
CA VAL A 519 -38.32 -19.13 13.16
C VAL A 519 -38.95 -20.53 13.25
N PRO A 520 -39.38 -21.00 14.43
CA PRO A 520 -40.03 -22.31 14.55
C PRO A 520 -41.53 -22.23 14.22
N GLU A 521 -41.98 -22.97 13.20
CA GLU A 521 -43.40 -23.26 13.00
C GLU A 521 -43.87 -24.41 13.92
N GLY A 522 -45.04 -24.25 14.53
CA GLY A 522 -45.72 -25.31 15.28
C GLY A 522 -46.65 -26.14 14.39
N PRO A 523 -46.94 -27.42 14.75
CA PRO A 523 -47.70 -28.31 13.89
C PRO A 523 -49.22 -28.09 13.97
N GLY A 524 -49.83 -27.78 12.83
CA GLY A 524 -51.28 -27.86 12.60
C GLY A 524 -51.61 -28.98 11.60
N GLN A 525 -52.56 -29.86 11.94
CA GLN A 525 -52.94 -31.01 11.12
C GLN A 525 -53.93 -30.67 9.97
N PRO A 526 -54.10 -31.56 8.97
CA PRO A 526 -54.74 -31.25 7.68
C PRO A 526 -56.22 -31.68 7.60
N LEU A 527 -56.75 -31.67 6.36
CA LEU A 527 -58.14 -31.89 5.89
C LEU A 527 -58.93 -30.56 5.77
N GLY A 528 -59.55 -30.20 4.64
CA GLY A 528 -59.55 -30.80 3.30
C GLY A 528 -60.87 -30.53 2.60
N GLU A 529 -60.88 -30.25 1.29
CA GLU A 529 -62.08 -30.41 0.45
C GLU A 529 -61.74 -30.46 -1.05
N ARG A 530 -62.63 -31.07 -1.82
CA ARG A 530 -62.41 -31.54 -3.19
C ARG A 530 -63.72 -31.43 -3.98
N LEU A 531 -63.72 -30.67 -5.07
CA LEU A 531 -64.68 -30.67 -6.19
C LEU A 531 -63.89 -30.07 -7.39
N GLU A 532 -63.67 -30.75 -8.53
CA GLU A 532 -64.63 -31.16 -9.58
C GLU A 532 -65.43 -29.96 -10.15
N ASN A 533 -65.58 -29.71 -11.46
CA ASN A 533 -65.11 -30.28 -12.74
C ASN A 533 -64.95 -29.07 -13.72
N THR A 534 -64.32 -29.10 -14.91
CA THR A 534 -64.60 -29.96 -16.09
C THR A 534 -63.44 -29.96 -17.10
N GLU A 535 -63.31 -31.07 -17.83
CA GLU A 535 -62.43 -31.21 -19.01
C GLU A 535 -63.07 -30.71 -20.31
N GLY A 536 -62.25 -30.48 -21.35
CA GLY A 536 -62.69 -29.98 -22.66
C GLY A 536 -61.68 -30.21 -23.80
N SER A 537 -61.19 -31.45 -23.94
CA SER A 537 -60.56 -32.06 -25.14
C SER A 537 -60.35 -31.20 -26.40
N SER A 538 -59.11 -31.11 -26.92
CA SER A 538 -58.73 -31.90 -28.13
C SER A 538 -57.30 -31.62 -28.69
N THR A 539 -56.57 -32.72 -28.93
CA THR A 539 -55.63 -33.01 -30.05
C THR A 539 -54.62 -31.97 -30.58
N GLY A 540 -53.34 -32.37 -30.73
CA GLY A 540 -52.46 -31.75 -31.77
C GLY A 540 -50.94 -31.73 -31.55
N ARG A 541 -50.27 -32.90 -31.56
CA ARG A 541 -48.82 -33.06 -31.87
C ARG A 541 -48.72 -34.03 -33.07
N PRO A 542 -47.58 -34.14 -33.81
CA PRO A 542 -46.25 -33.56 -33.58
C PRO A 542 -45.53 -32.94 -34.82
N ALA A 543 -44.28 -32.52 -34.59
CA ALA A 543 -43.12 -32.52 -35.50
C ALA A 543 -43.07 -31.56 -36.71
N LEU A 544 -42.13 -30.60 -36.65
CA LEU A 544 -40.75 -30.83 -37.11
C LEU A 544 -39.75 -30.06 -36.23
#